data_AF-A0A953HAW9-F1
#
_entry.id   AF-A0A953HAW9-F1
#
_cell.length_a   1.000
_cell.length_b   1.000
_cell.length_c   1.000
_cell.angle_alpha   90.00
_cell.angle_beta   90.00
_cell.angle_gamma   90.00
#
_symmetry.space_group_name_H-M   'P 1'
#
loop_
_entity.id
_entity.type
_entity.pdbx_description
1 polymer ?
#
loop_
_entity_poly.entity_id
_entity_poly.type
_entity_poly.pdbx_seq_one_letter_code
_entity_poly.pdbx_strand_id
1 'polypeptide(L)'
;MKEYDYPVHQPLKEIMMRFFLQLLPTAMVVFYILWNAEYHVVFLQDKSTELCLACGTGMLVSLITYQSRLRFVPSFLLLLLTGTGISIFIRHLGSGDIESFFMAHRFRLYFFLFCVGWVISFGLMRIRFFPTLIALLLVGTSIWISGSTQQMMQKDEYWVFFIFFDSCIAVWCLYYFYLGAAQGLPAVWRERGTQNAAECCFLYLPGFTGVKHSTAPV
;
A
#
# COMPACT_ATOMS: atom_id res chain seq x y z
N MET A 1 -7.47 38.64 -3.86
CA MET A 1 -7.43 37.18 -3.64
C MET A 1 -7.07 36.53 -4.97
N LYS A 2 -5.91 35.87 -5.08
CA LYS A 2 -5.54 35.14 -6.30
C LYS A 2 -6.21 33.78 -6.23
N GLU A 3 -7.12 33.55 -7.15
CA GLU A 3 -7.76 32.26 -7.38
C GLU A 3 -6.67 31.30 -7.88
N TYR A 4 -6.24 30.39 -7.01
CA TYR A 4 -5.32 29.33 -7.39
C TYR A 4 -6.12 28.32 -8.20
N ASP A 5 -6.01 28.44 -9.52
CA ASP A 5 -6.48 27.45 -10.47
C ASP A 5 -5.63 26.19 -10.29
N TYR A 6 -6.10 25.29 -9.41
CA TYR A 6 -5.50 23.97 -9.25
C TYR A 6 -5.93 23.14 -10.46
N PRO A 7 -5.01 22.69 -11.33
CA PRO A 7 -5.39 21.81 -12.43
C PRO A 7 -6.03 20.56 -11.82
N VAL A 8 -7.35 20.42 -12.07
CA VAL A 8 -8.23 19.40 -11.49
C VAL A 8 -7.86 17.98 -11.95
N HIS A 9 -6.91 17.86 -12.88
CA HIS A 9 -6.33 16.60 -13.31
C HIS A 9 -4.95 16.44 -12.70
N GLN A 10 -4.83 15.60 -11.66
CA GLN A 10 -3.52 15.06 -11.34
C GLN A 10 -2.98 14.38 -12.60
N PRO A 11 -1.77 14.73 -13.07
CA PRO A 11 -1.22 14.10 -14.26
C PRO A 11 -1.13 12.60 -13.99
N LEU A 12 -1.54 11.78 -14.96
CA LEU A 12 -1.52 10.31 -14.90
C LEU A 12 -0.17 9.76 -14.37
N LYS A 13 0.91 10.51 -14.65
CA LYS A 13 2.27 10.32 -14.14
C LYS A 13 2.37 10.26 -12.60
N GLU A 14 1.68 11.13 -11.87
CA GLU A 14 1.73 11.16 -10.39
C GLU A 14 1.08 9.90 -9.79
N ILE A 15 -0.05 9.47 -10.38
CA ILE A 15 -0.75 8.25 -9.97
C ILE A 15 0.13 7.03 -10.22
N MET A 16 0.72 6.92 -11.41
CA MET A 16 1.64 5.81 -11.73
C MET A 16 2.85 5.81 -10.79
N MET A 17 3.43 6.96 -10.50
CA MET A 17 4.56 7.09 -9.59
C MET A 17 4.20 6.61 -8.17
N ARG A 18 3.03 6.99 -7.64
CA ARG A 18 2.53 6.51 -6.35
C ARG A 18 2.26 5.00 -6.37
N PHE A 19 1.70 4.48 -7.45
CA PHE A 19 1.47 3.04 -7.61
C PHE A 19 2.79 2.25 -7.54
N PHE A 20 3.78 2.64 -8.34
CA PHE A 20 5.06 1.91 -8.43
C PHE A 20 5.94 2.10 -7.18
N LEU A 21 6.03 3.31 -6.63
CA LEU A 21 6.90 3.57 -5.48
C LEU A 21 6.27 3.13 -4.16
N GLN A 22 4.94 3.19 -4.06
CA GLN A 22 4.25 3.01 -2.80
C GLN A 22 3.50 1.68 -2.72
N LEU A 23 2.65 1.39 -3.71
CA LEU A 23 1.70 0.27 -3.64
C LEU A 23 2.36 -1.07 -4.02
N LEU A 24 3.18 -1.06 -5.07
CA LEU A 24 3.88 -2.25 -5.55
C LEU A 24 4.74 -2.91 -4.48
N PRO A 25 5.63 -2.19 -3.76
CA PRO A 25 6.42 -2.85 -2.72
C PRO A 25 5.57 -3.29 -1.52
N THR A 26 4.52 -2.55 -1.12
CA THR A 26 3.59 -3.06 -0.09
C THR A 26 2.93 -4.37 -0.51
N ALA A 27 2.53 -4.49 -1.78
CA ALA A 27 1.92 -5.71 -2.29
C ALA A 27 2.93 -6.87 -2.30
N MET A 28 4.21 -6.61 -2.62
CA MET A 28 5.28 -7.62 -2.54
C MET A 28 5.51 -8.11 -1.11
N VAL A 29 5.50 -7.22 -0.12
CA VAL A 29 5.65 -7.62 1.29
C VAL A 29 4.46 -8.45 1.76
N VAL A 30 3.23 -8.03 1.41
CA VAL A 30 2.02 -8.81 1.72
C VAL A 30 2.06 -10.17 1.04
N PHE A 31 2.51 -10.25 -0.21
CA PHE A 31 2.69 -11.51 -0.92
C PHE A 31 3.66 -12.44 -0.18
N TYR A 32 4.81 -11.93 0.25
CA TYR A 32 5.78 -12.69 1.03
C TYR A 32 5.21 -13.21 2.35
N ILE A 33 4.45 -12.39 3.07
CA ILE A 33 3.79 -12.77 4.32
C ILE A 33 2.78 -13.89 4.08
N LEU A 34 1.94 -13.75 3.05
CA LEU A 34 0.92 -14.76 2.70
C LEU A 34 1.55 -16.07 2.23
N TRP A 35 2.61 -16.00 1.44
CA TRP A 35 3.37 -17.15 1.00
C TRP A 35 3.95 -17.93 2.18
N ASN A 36 4.54 -17.24 3.16
CA ASN A 36 5.02 -17.91 4.37
C ASN A 36 3.90 -18.43 5.27
N ALA A 37 2.76 -17.75 5.32
CA ALA A 37 1.60 -18.19 6.10
C ALA A 37 0.98 -19.50 5.58
N GLU A 38 1.20 -19.83 4.31
CA GLU A 38 0.74 -21.07 3.67
C GLU A 38 1.22 -22.32 4.41
N TYR A 39 2.47 -22.31 4.90
CA TYR A 39 3.05 -23.45 5.62
C TYR A 39 2.42 -23.68 7.00
N HIS A 40 1.79 -22.65 7.59
CA HIS A 40 1.26 -22.69 8.96
C HIS A 40 -0.24 -22.95 9.01
N VAL A 41 -0.98 -22.59 7.95
CA VAL A 41 -2.45 -22.65 7.96
C VAL A 41 -2.92 -23.63 6.90
N VAL A 42 -3.43 -24.79 7.34
CA VAL A 42 -3.96 -25.87 6.48
C VAL A 42 -5.00 -25.36 5.47
N PHE A 43 -5.78 -24.34 5.83
CA PHE A 43 -6.79 -23.76 4.93
C PHE A 43 -6.21 -22.88 3.80
N LEU A 44 -4.94 -22.49 3.88
CA LEU A 44 -4.25 -21.64 2.91
C LEU A 44 -3.41 -22.43 1.90
N GLN A 45 -3.22 -23.72 2.12
CA GLN A 45 -2.36 -24.58 1.30
C GLN A 45 -2.80 -24.56 -0.18
N ASP A 46 -1.84 -24.29 -1.08
CA ASP A 46 -1.98 -24.11 -2.53
C ASP A 46 -2.86 -22.92 -2.98
N LYS A 47 -3.18 -21.98 -2.07
CA LYS A 47 -4.09 -20.85 -2.34
C LYS A 47 -3.50 -19.47 -2.05
N SER A 48 -2.24 -19.39 -1.67
CA SER A 48 -1.56 -18.11 -1.40
C SER A 48 -1.62 -17.15 -2.58
N THR A 49 -1.46 -17.63 -3.80
CA THR A 49 -1.50 -16.81 -5.03
C THR A 49 -2.86 -16.16 -5.26
N GLU A 50 -3.95 -16.92 -5.11
CA GLU A 50 -5.32 -16.41 -5.21
C GLU A 50 -5.60 -15.37 -4.12
N LEU A 51 -5.11 -15.60 -2.91
CA LEU A 51 -5.28 -14.68 -1.77
C LEU A 51 -4.51 -13.38 -1.97
N CYS A 52 -3.31 -13.47 -2.54
CA CYS A 52 -2.53 -12.30 -2.92
C CYS A 52 -3.23 -11.50 -4.01
N LEU A 53 -3.82 -12.16 -5.00
CA LEU A 53 -4.62 -11.51 -6.04
C LEU A 53 -5.86 -10.81 -5.44
N ALA A 54 -6.55 -11.42 -4.48
CA ALA A 54 -7.67 -10.77 -3.80
C ALA A 54 -7.23 -9.52 -3.02
N CYS A 55 -6.09 -9.58 -2.32
CA CYS A 55 -5.56 -8.41 -1.61
C CYS A 55 -5.10 -7.31 -2.59
N GLY A 56 -4.35 -7.67 -3.63
CA GLY A 56 -3.84 -6.75 -4.64
C GLY A 56 -4.96 -6.12 -5.48
N THR A 57 -6.02 -6.86 -5.82
CA THR A 57 -7.21 -6.29 -6.45
C THR A 57 -7.93 -5.32 -5.51
N GLY A 58 -8.02 -5.62 -4.21
CA GLY A 58 -8.52 -4.67 -3.21
C GLY A 58 -7.73 -3.36 -3.19
N MET A 59 -6.39 -3.45 -3.26
CA MET A 59 -5.50 -2.28 -3.35
C MET A 59 -5.68 -1.48 -4.65
N LEU A 60 -5.82 -2.16 -5.79
CA LEU A 60 -6.03 -1.54 -7.09
C LEU A 60 -7.41 -0.87 -7.23
N VAL A 61 -8.47 -1.57 -6.81
CA VAL A 61 -9.84 -1.04 -6.92
C VAL A 61 -10.01 0.16 -5.99
N SER A 62 -9.45 0.14 -4.79
CA SER A 62 -9.44 1.32 -3.91
C SER A 62 -8.64 2.49 -4.51
N LEU A 63 -7.48 2.24 -5.13
CA LEU A 63 -6.70 3.27 -5.83
C LEU A 63 -7.55 3.99 -6.89
N ILE A 64 -8.29 3.23 -7.70
CA ILE A 64 -9.16 3.79 -8.73
C ILE A 64 -10.36 4.49 -8.10
N THR A 65 -10.99 3.87 -7.10
CA THR A 65 -12.20 4.40 -6.46
C THR A 65 -11.92 5.73 -5.77
N TYR A 66 -10.81 5.89 -5.06
CA TYR A 66 -10.48 7.11 -4.32
C TYR A 66 -9.85 8.22 -5.16
N GLN A 67 -9.65 8.00 -6.47
CA GLN A 67 -9.50 9.10 -7.42
C GLN A 67 -10.80 9.89 -7.56
N SER A 68 -11.95 9.21 -7.44
CA SER A 68 -13.24 9.90 -7.36
C SER A 68 -13.39 10.57 -5.98
N ARG A 69 -14.19 11.64 -5.90
CA ARG A 69 -14.45 12.37 -4.64
C ARG A 69 -15.26 11.57 -3.61
N LEU A 70 -15.35 10.25 -3.74
CA LEU A 70 -16.04 9.39 -2.81
C LEU A 70 -15.34 9.40 -1.44
N ARG A 71 -16.15 9.55 -0.39
CA ARG A 71 -15.69 9.45 0.99
C ARG A 71 -15.42 7.98 1.34
N PHE A 72 -14.43 7.74 2.18
CA PHE A 72 -14.04 6.40 2.63
C PHE A 72 -15.16 5.65 3.34
N VAL A 73 -15.76 6.30 4.35
CA VAL A 73 -16.78 5.66 5.20
C VAL A 73 -17.94 5.07 4.40
N PRO A 74 -18.62 5.80 3.49
CA PRO A 74 -19.75 5.23 2.75
C PRO A 74 -19.32 4.14 1.75
N SER A 75 -18.18 4.31 1.08
CA SER A 75 -17.68 3.31 0.12
C SER A 75 -17.28 2.01 0.83
N PHE A 76 -16.59 2.12 1.96
CA PHE A 76 -16.20 0.97 2.76
C PHE A 76 -17.40 0.29 3.42
N LEU A 77 -18.39 1.05 3.90
CA LEU A 77 -19.61 0.49 4.46
C LEU A 77 -20.41 -0.28 3.40
N LEU A 78 -20.55 0.28 2.20
CA LEU A 78 -21.18 -0.39 1.06
C LEU A 78 -20.43 -1.68 0.69
N LEU A 79 -19.10 -1.62 0.69
CA LEU A 79 -18.26 -2.80 0.45
C LEU A 79 -18.54 -3.89 1.49
N LEU A 80 -18.53 -3.57 2.79
CA LEU A 80 -18.83 -4.53 3.84
C LEU A 80 -20.25 -5.12 3.72
N LEU A 81 -21.23 -4.28 3.41
CA LEU A 81 -22.63 -4.70 3.28
C LEU A 81 -22.81 -5.64 2.09
N THR A 82 -22.18 -5.33 0.96
CA THR A 82 -22.20 -6.21 -0.23
C THR A 82 -21.49 -7.53 0.03
N GLY A 83 -20.31 -7.54 0.64
CA GLY A 83 -19.58 -8.77 0.95
C GLY A 83 -20.31 -9.67 1.95
N THR A 84 -20.84 -9.08 3.03
CA THR A 84 -21.65 -9.84 4.01
C THR A 84 -22.93 -10.38 3.39
N GLY A 85 -23.62 -9.59 2.57
CA GLY A 85 -24.80 -10.03 1.82
C GLY A 85 -24.52 -11.22 0.91
N ILE A 86 -23.43 -11.17 0.12
CA ILE A 86 -23.01 -12.28 -0.74
C ILE A 86 -22.70 -13.54 0.09
N SER A 87 -22.02 -13.38 1.24
CA SER A 87 -21.69 -14.52 2.10
C SER A 87 -22.91 -15.21 2.68
N ILE A 88 -23.97 -14.45 3.01
CA ILE A 88 -25.26 -14.97 3.48
C ILE A 88 -25.99 -15.65 2.34
N PHE A 89 -25.98 -15.06 1.15
CA PHE A 89 -26.61 -15.62 -0.03
C PHE A 89 -26.02 -16.99 -0.42
N ILE A 90 -24.69 -17.12 -0.43
CA ILE A 90 -23.99 -18.40 -0.69
C ILE A 90 -24.42 -19.47 0.32
N ARG A 91 -24.59 -19.11 1.60
CA ARG A 91 -25.04 -20.04 2.64
C ARG A 91 -26.47 -20.54 2.43
N HIS A 92 -27.37 -19.69 1.93
CA HIS A 92 -28.75 -20.09 1.69
C HIS A 92 -28.92 -20.93 0.42
N LEU A 93 -28.10 -20.71 -0.61
CA LEU A 93 -28.17 -21.48 -1.85
C LEU A 93 -27.72 -22.94 -1.68
N GLY A 94 -26.77 -23.20 -0.78
CA GLY A 94 -26.25 -24.54 -0.54
C GLY A 94 -26.85 -25.23 0.68
N SER A 95 -28.17 -25.15 0.84
CA SER A 95 -28.90 -25.67 2.00
C SER A 95 -28.77 -27.21 2.13
N GLY A 96 -27.76 -27.66 2.87
CA GLY A 96 -27.61 -29.06 3.29
C GLY A 96 -26.20 -29.63 3.13
N ASP A 97 -25.40 -29.06 2.23
CA ASP A 97 -24.12 -29.65 1.88
C ASP A 97 -22.95 -29.04 2.64
N ILE A 98 -22.07 -29.91 3.15
CA ILE A 98 -20.81 -29.56 3.81
C ILE A 98 -19.94 -28.68 2.90
N GLU A 99 -20.05 -28.84 1.58
CA GLU A 99 -19.30 -28.08 0.59
C GLU A 99 -19.66 -26.58 0.57
N SER A 100 -20.93 -26.23 0.73
CA SER A 100 -21.39 -24.83 0.73
C SER A 100 -20.84 -24.07 1.95
N PHE A 101 -20.71 -24.77 3.08
CA PHE A 101 -20.11 -24.22 4.29
C PHE A 101 -18.64 -23.85 4.06
N PHE A 102 -17.86 -24.75 3.44
CA PHE A 102 -16.46 -24.48 3.10
C PHE A 102 -16.32 -23.34 2.10
N MET A 103 -17.17 -23.29 1.07
CA MET A 103 -17.16 -22.21 0.08
C MET A 103 -17.46 -20.84 0.71
N ALA A 104 -18.45 -20.76 1.60
CA ALA A 104 -18.77 -19.53 2.32
C ALA A 104 -17.65 -19.10 3.28
N HIS A 105 -16.88 -20.04 3.83
CA HIS A 105 -15.73 -19.70 4.67
C HIS A 105 -14.56 -19.16 3.84
N ARG A 106 -14.24 -19.82 2.72
CA ARG A 106 -13.22 -19.35 1.77
C ARG A 106 -13.53 -17.96 1.23
N PHE A 107 -14.78 -17.73 0.79
CA PHE A 107 -15.22 -16.42 0.32
C PHE A 107 -15.02 -15.32 1.38
N ARG A 108 -15.34 -15.59 2.64
CA ARG A 108 -15.12 -14.64 3.73
C ARG A 108 -13.65 -14.29 3.91
N LEU A 109 -12.75 -15.26 3.74
CA LEU A 109 -11.31 -15.04 3.83
C LEU A 109 -10.80 -14.18 2.66
N TYR A 110 -11.19 -14.49 1.42
CA TYR A 110 -10.88 -13.64 0.26
C TYR A 110 -11.42 -12.23 0.41
N PHE A 111 -12.67 -12.08 0.85
CA PHE A 111 -13.31 -10.79 1.05
C PHE A 111 -12.63 -10.00 2.17
N PHE A 112 -12.25 -10.65 3.27
CA PHE A 112 -11.49 -10.02 4.34
C PHE A 112 -10.15 -9.48 3.84
N LEU A 113 -9.37 -10.27 3.09
CA LEU A 113 -8.12 -9.81 2.50
C LEU A 113 -8.32 -8.70 1.48
N PHE A 114 -9.38 -8.76 0.69
CA PHE A 114 -9.76 -7.69 -0.22
C PHE A 114 -10.02 -6.38 0.54
N CYS A 115 -10.76 -6.43 1.65
CA CYS A 115 -10.97 -5.28 2.54
C CYS A 115 -9.67 -4.78 3.17
N VAL A 116 -8.77 -5.68 3.59
CA VAL A 116 -7.46 -5.30 4.14
C VAL A 116 -6.64 -4.54 3.08
N GLY A 117 -6.53 -5.08 1.86
CA GLY A 117 -5.87 -4.39 0.74
C GLY A 117 -6.51 -3.04 0.43
N TRP A 118 -7.84 -2.97 0.48
CA TRP A 118 -8.59 -1.72 0.30
C TRP A 118 -8.24 -0.65 1.34
N VAL A 119 -8.21 -1.03 2.63
CA VAL A 119 -7.87 -0.13 3.74
C VAL A 119 -6.41 0.31 3.67
N ILE A 120 -5.49 -0.61 3.35
CA ILE A 120 -4.06 -0.32 3.22
C ILE A 120 -3.85 0.74 2.13
N SER A 121 -4.38 0.51 0.94
CA SER A 121 -4.27 1.43 -0.19
C SER A 121 -4.88 2.80 0.12
N PHE A 122 -6.07 2.83 0.71
CA PHE A 122 -6.69 4.08 1.15
C PHE A 122 -5.82 4.85 2.16
N GLY A 123 -5.34 4.16 3.20
CA GLY A 123 -4.53 4.75 4.26
C GLY A 123 -3.22 5.32 3.72
N LEU A 124 -2.56 4.59 2.80
CA LEU A 124 -1.34 5.04 2.11
C LEU A 124 -1.54 6.34 1.33
N MET A 125 -2.74 6.60 0.80
CA MET A 125 -3.01 7.80 0.00
C MET A 125 -3.44 9.01 0.83
N ARG A 126 -4.18 8.81 1.91
CA ARG A 126 -4.86 9.89 2.63
C ARG A 126 -4.24 10.22 3.98
N ILE A 127 -3.65 9.24 4.67
CA ILE A 127 -3.19 9.41 6.04
C ILE A 127 -1.67 9.48 6.04
N ARG A 128 -1.16 10.61 6.53
CA ARG A 128 0.25 10.95 6.47
C ARG A 128 1.17 9.97 7.22
N PHE A 129 0.78 9.52 8.40
CA PHE A 129 1.57 8.60 9.25
C PHE A 129 1.25 7.12 9.02
N PHE A 130 0.25 6.82 8.20
CA PHE A 130 -0.19 5.45 7.95
C PHE A 130 0.87 4.59 7.27
N PRO A 131 1.69 5.08 6.31
CA PRO A 131 2.75 4.29 5.73
C PRO A 131 3.80 3.80 6.75
N THR A 132 4.12 4.62 7.76
CA THR A 132 5.05 4.22 8.83
C THR A 132 4.42 3.16 9.73
N LEU A 133 3.14 3.34 10.07
CA LEU A 133 2.40 2.37 10.90
C LEU A 133 2.26 1.02 10.17
N ILE A 134 1.89 1.02 8.89
CA ILE A 134 1.74 -0.24 8.13
C ILE A 134 3.09 -0.92 7.91
N ALA A 135 4.16 -0.16 7.68
CA ALA A 135 5.51 -0.73 7.58
C ALA A 135 5.91 -1.45 8.87
N LEU A 136 5.67 -0.83 10.03
CA LEU A 136 5.96 -1.44 11.34
C LEU A 136 5.12 -2.69 11.57
N LEU A 137 3.83 -2.68 11.21
CA LEU A 137 2.97 -3.86 11.30
C LEU A 137 3.44 -4.99 10.39
N LEU A 138 3.76 -4.69 9.12
CA LEU A 138 4.19 -5.70 8.15
C LEU A 138 5.55 -6.33 8.50
N VAL A 139 6.49 -5.53 9.02
CA VAL A 139 7.77 -6.05 9.54
C VAL A 139 7.56 -6.88 10.79
N GLY A 140 6.72 -6.42 11.71
CA GLY A 140 6.40 -7.16 12.92
C GLY A 140 5.81 -8.54 12.61
N THR A 141 4.88 -8.61 11.64
CA THR A 141 4.29 -9.88 11.22
C THR A 141 5.26 -10.74 10.42
N SER A 142 6.14 -10.17 9.59
CA SER A 142 7.14 -10.95 8.85
C SER A 142 8.16 -11.60 9.77
N ILE A 143 8.64 -10.88 10.79
CA ILE A 143 9.55 -11.40 11.81
C ILE A 143 8.87 -12.51 12.62
N TRP A 144 7.62 -12.29 13.04
CA TRP A 144 6.87 -13.27 13.82
C TRP A 144 6.67 -14.59 13.07
N ILE A 145 6.22 -14.52 11.80
CA ILE A 145 6.02 -15.71 10.96
C ILE A 145 7.36 -16.38 10.64
N SER A 146 8.39 -15.62 10.31
CA SER A 146 9.71 -16.19 10.02
C SER A 146 10.28 -16.93 11.23
N GLY A 147 10.07 -16.39 12.43
CA GLY A 147 10.45 -17.04 13.69
C GLY A 147 9.74 -18.37 13.93
N SER A 148 8.46 -18.50 13.54
CA SER A 148 7.74 -19.77 13.63
C SER A 148 8.15 -20.76 12.53
N THR A 149 8.49 -20.29 11.32
CA THR A 149 8.89 -21.16 10.20
C THR A 149 10.24 -21.84 10.41
N GLN A 150 11.19 -21.21 11.13
CA GLN A 150 12.52 -21.80 11.39
C GLN A 150 12.48 -23.16 12.10
N GLN A 151 11.38 -23.49 12.76
CA GLN A 151 11.22 -24.77 13.46
C GLN A 151 10.92 -25.94 12.50
N MET A 152 10.50 -25.68 11.26
CA MET A 152 10.00 -26.72 10.34
C MET A 152 10.86 -26.93 9.09
N MET A 153 11.65 -25.94 8.67
CA MET A 153 12.45 -26.01 7.44
C MET A 153 13.91 -26.43 7.72
N GLN A 154 14.48 -27.27 6.85
CA GLN A 154 15.88 -27.66 6.89
C GLN A 154 16.79 -26.43 6.69
N LYS A 155 17.81 -26.32 7.54
CA LYS A 155 18.50 -25.07 7.88
C LYS A 155 19.22 -24.37 6.72
N ASP A 156 19.55 -25.08 5.64
CA ASP A 156 20.56 -24.60 4.67
C ASP A 156 19.99 -23.76 3.51
N GLU A 157 18.72 -23.95 3.13
CA GLU A 157 18.12 -23.24 1.98
C GLU A 157 17.37 -21.96 2.39
N TYR A 158 16.94 -21.88 3.66
CA TYR A 158 16.14 -20.76 4.18
C TYR A 158 16.93 -19.45 4.33
N TRP A 159 18.23 -19.50 4.61
CA TRP A 159 19.02 -18.29 4.91
C TRP A 159 19.12 -17.32 3.74
N VAL A 160 19.26 -17.83 2.52
CA VAL A 160 19.43 -16.97 1.32
C VAL A 160 18.14 -16.22 1.02
N PHE A 161 17.00 -16.91 1.11
CA PHE A 161 15.68 -16.30 0.93
C PHE A 161 15.37 -15.27 2.00
N PHE A 162 15.65 -15.60 3.27
CA PHE A 162 15.44 -14.71 4.40
C PHE A 162 16.25 -13.41 4.24
N ILE A 163 17.56 -13.53 3.99
CA ILE A 163 18.44 -12.36 3.82
C ILE A 163 17.98 -11.48 2.65
N PHE A 164 17.63 -12.09 1.51
CA PHE A 164 17.21 -11.33 0.33
C PHE A 164 15.90 -10.58 0.57
N PHE A 165 14.84 -11.27 1.03
CA PHE A 165 13.54 -10.64 1.22
C PHE A 165 13.50 -9.67 2.39
N ASP A 166 14.09 -10.02 3.55
CA ASP A 166 14.09 -9.09 4.69
C ASP A 166 14.99 -7.88 4.45
N SER A 167 16.07 -8.00 3.65
CA SER A 167 16.86 -6.81 3.27
C SER A 167 16.04 -5.86 2.38
N CYS A 168 15.28 -6.37 1.40
CA CYS A 168 14.39 -5.55 0.59
C CYS A 168 13.30 -4.88 1.45
N ILE A 169 12.70 -5.62 2.38
CA ILE A 169 11.70 -5.09 3.31
C ILE A 169 12.32 -4.03 4.22
N ALA A 170 13.50 -4.27 4.76
CA ALA A 170 14.19 -3.32 5.65
C ALA A 170 14.54 -2.01 4.92
N VAL A 171 15.09 -2.10 3.70
CA VAL A 171 15.36 -0.92 2.86
C VAL A 171 14.08 -0.15 2.56
N TRP A 172 13.00 -0.86 2.25
CA TRP A 172 11.69 -0.27 2.03
C TRP A 172 11.18 0.43 3.30
N CYS A 173 11.23 -0.21 4.48
CA CYS A 173 10.82 0.42 5.73
C CYS A 173 11.66 1.64 6.10
N LEU A 174 12.97 1.60 5.87
CA LEU A 174 13.84 2.77 6.03
C LEU A 174 13.43 3.91 5.11
N TYR A 175 13.04 3.62 3.86
CA TYR A 175 12.52 4.62 2.94
C TYR A 175 11.23 5.29 3.45
N TYR A 176 10.29 4.52 4.01
CA TYR A 176 9.06 5.10 4.58
C TYR A 176 9.30 5.83 5.89
N PHE A 177 10.22 5.35 6.70
CA PHE A 177 10.64 6.05 7.91
C PHE A 177 11.27 7.39 7.54
N TYR A 178 12.15 7.40 6.53
CA TYR A 178 12.74 8.62 5.98
C TYR A 178 11.67 9.57 5.43
N LEU A 179 10.70 9.09 4.65
CA LEU A 179 9.58 9.90 4.17
C LEU A 179 8.75 10.49 5.33
N GLY A 180 8.43 9.68 6.34
CA GLY A 180 7.71 10.13 7.53
C GLY A 180 8.46 11.21 8.30
N ALA A 181 9.76 11.00 8.52
CA ALA A 181 10.66 11.95 9.19
C ALA A 181 10.82 13.25 8.38
N ALA A 182 11.05 13.13 7.07
CA ALA A 182 11.18 14.25 6.13
C ALA A 182 9.93 15.14 6.16
N GLN A 183 8.75 14.53 6.24
CA GLN A 183 7.51 15.29 6.33
C GLN A 183 7.36 15.96 7.70
N GLY A 184 7.75 15.27 8.79
CA GLY A 184 7.67 15.71 10.19
C GLY A 184 8.52 16.92 10.56
N LEU A 185 9.45 17.33 9.69
CA LEU A 185 10.23 18.55 9.89
C LEU A 185 9.31 19.79 9.95
N PRO A 186 9.55 20.71 10.90
CA PRO A 186 8.82 21.98 11.00
C PRO A 186 8.82 22.71 9.64
N ALA A 187 7.71 23.38 9.29
CA ALA A 187 7.57 24.12 8.03
C ALA A 187 8.77 25.06 7.73
N VAL A 188 9.40 25.59 8.78
CA VAL A 188 10.63 26.40 8.75
C VAL A 188 11.80 25.71 8.01
N TRP A 189 11.94 24.39 8.13
CA TRP A 189 12.99 23.63 7.44
C TRP A 189 12.60 23.22 6.01
N ARG A 190 11.29 23.16 5.72
CA ARG A 190 10.77 22.86 4.39
C ARG A 190 11.05 24.01 3.42
N GLU A 191 10.86 25.26 3.87
CA GLU A 191 11.14 26.44 3.05
C GLU A 191 12.64 26.63 2.75
N ARG A 192 13.51 26.36 3.72
CA ARG A 192 14.98 26.39 3.49
C ARG A 192 15.47 25.27 2.59
N GLY A 193 14.86 24.08 2.68
CA GLY A 193 15.18 22.95 1.79
C GLY A 193 14.78 23.22 0.33
N THR A 194 13.63 23.85 0.10
CA THR A 194 13.20 24.23 -1.26
C THR A 194 13.98 25.39 -1.85
N GLN A 195 14.44 26.35 -1.03
CA GLN A 195 15.34 27.41 -1.50
C GLN A 195 16.70 26.83 -1.91
N ASN A 196 17.28 25.96 -1.09
CA ASN A 196 18.58 25.34 -1.40
C ASN A 196 18.48 24.31 -2.54
N ALA A 197 17.35 23.59 -2.69
CA ALA A 197 17.14 22.67 -3.80
C ALA A 197 16.86 23.41 -5.13
N ALA A 198 16.20 24.57 -5.10
CA ALA A 198 16.04 25.41 -6.28
C ALA A 198 17.40 25.98 -6.75
N GLU A 199 18.27 26.35 -5.81
CA GLU A 199 19.64 26.76 -6.14
C GLU A 199 20.50 25.60 -6.68
N CYS A 200 20.37 24.39 -6.11
CA CYS A 200 21.08 23.20 -6.61
C CYS A 200 20.56 22.70 -7.96
N CYS A 201 19.26 22.85 -8.26
CA CYS A 201 18.68 22.44 -9.55
C CYS A 201 18.99 23.46 -10.65
N PHE A 202 19.18 24.74 -10.31
CA PHE A 202 19.67 25.77 -11.25
C PHE A 202 21.15 25.60 -11.62
N LEU A 203 21.94 24.91 -10.81
CA LEU A 203 23.37 24.68 -11.06
C LEU A 203 23.66 23.55 -12.08
N TYR A 204 22.65 22.78 -12.51
CA TYR A 204 22.83 21.69 -13.49
C TYR A 204 22.19 21.91 -14.87
N LEU A 205 21.63 23.10 -15.13
CA LEU A 205 21.12 23.47 -16.47
C LEU A 205 21.93 24.65 -17.03
N PRO A 206 23.05 24.40 -17.73
CA PRO A 206 23.69 25.43 -18.54
C PRO A 206 22.78 25.69 -19.75
N GLY A 207 22.01 26.78 -19.73
CA GLY A 207 21.31 27.22 -20.95
C GLY A 207 20.11 28.17 -20.83
N PHE A 208 19.56 28.45 -19.64
CA PHE A 208 18.37 29.33 -19.52
C PHE A 208 18.70 30.70 -18.91
N THR A 209 19.50 31.49 -19.63
CA THR A 209 19.58 32.95 -19.40
C THR A 209 18.45 33.62 -20.18
N GLY A 210 17.31 33.88 -19.53
CA GLY A 210 16.17 34.45 -20.23
C GLY A 210 15.01 34.95 -19.38
N VAL A 211 15.25 35.48 -18.17
CA VAL A 211 14.20 36.19 -17.43
C VAL A 211 14.55 37.68 -17.37
N LYS A 212 13.91 38.45 -18.25
CA LYS A 212 13.89 39.91 -18.18
C LYS A 212 13.10 40.34 -16.94
N HIS A 213 13.80 40.88 -15.95
CA HIS A 213 13.15 41.65 -14.88
C HIS A 213 12.52 42.90 -15.49
N SER A 214 11.19 42.90 -15.63
CA SER A 214 10.41 44.09 -15.92
C SER A 214 10.27 44.90 -14.63
N THR A 215 11.17 45.86 -14.43
CA THR A 215 11.03 46.91 -13.41
C THR A 215 9.87 47.82 -13.79
N ALA A 216 8.76 47.76 -13.05
CA ALA A 216 7.74 48.79 -13.12
C ALA A 216 8.22 50.03 -12.34
N PRO A 217 8.17 51.24 -12.92
CA PRO A 217 8.42 52.47 -12.20
C PRO A 217 7.22 52.85 -11.31
N VAL A 218 7.57 53.60 -10.27
CA VAL A 218 6.79 54.10 -9.12
C VAL A 218 5.49 54.80 -9.50
#